data_AF-A0A4R0IVW1-F1
#
_entry.id   AF-A0A4R0IVW1-F1
#
_cell.length_a   1.000
_cell.length_b   1.000
_cell.length_c   1.000
_cell.angle_alpha   90.00
_cell.angle_beta   90.00
_cell.angle_gamma   90.00
#
_symmetry.space_group_name_H-M   'P 1'
#
loop_
_entity.id
_entity.type
_entity.pdbx_description
1 polymer ?
#
loop_
_entity_poly.entity_id
_entity_poly.type
_entity_poly.pdbx_seq_one_letter_code
_entity_poly.pdbx_strand_id
1 'polypeptide(L)'
;MKLFRTLLAATAVVSTSVLGTTVAQAAPGADFTGIAALSNCSASLVRYAESVSTDKALVLTNGHCYEGGFLQPGQVLVNKNSTRSITLLKPDSSRAGTIRAEKILFGTMTKTDMIVYQVNETYASIKSRLNVTPLTLAKQGPADGAGMAVVSGYWKRIYTCSVQATIPQLREGDWTWQNSIKYQQPGCETIGGTSGSPVVSTSTGEVIGVNNTGNEDGEQCTVNNPCEVDADGNVTVEQGAAYGQQTWWLYTCLTANRTIDLNKSGCELPKPARRH
;
A
#
# COMPACT_ATOMS: atom_id res chain seq x y z
N MET A 1 85.66 5.61 -26.29
CA MET A 1 85.43 5.30 -24.86
C MET A 1 83.95 5.52 -24.55
N LYS A 2 83.26 4.46 -24.09
CA LYS A 2 81.89 4.39 -23.56
C LYS A 2 80.70 4.71 -24.50
N LEU A 3 80.15 3.66 -25.12
CA LEU A 3 78.74 3.63 -25.56
C LEU A 3 77.84 3.46 -24.32
N PHE A 4 76.90 4.38 -24.12
CA PHE A 4 75.80 4.21 -23.16
C PHE A 4 74.60 3.57 -23.87
N ARG A 5 74.23 2.36 -23.45
CA ARG A 5 72.95 1.71 -23.79
C ARG A 5 71.92 2.08 -22.72
N THR A 6 70.89 2.82 -23.11
CA THR A 6 69.74 3.12 -22.25
C THR A 6 68.74 1.96 -22.36
N LEU A 7 68.52 1.21 -21.28
CA LEU A 7 67.40 0.27 -21.17
C LEU A 7 66.15 1.06 -20.75
N LEU A 8 65.10 1.05 -21.59
CA LEU A 8 63.74 1.40 -21.16
C LEU A 8 63.10 0.16 -20.52
N ALA A 9 62.77 0.24 -19.23
CA ALA A 9 61.92 -0.72 -18.55
C ALA A 9 60.45 -0.34 -18.80
N ALA A 10 59.71 -1.21 -19.52
CA ALA A 10 58.27 -1.06 -19.70
C ALA A 10 57.54 -1.65 -18.48
N THR A 11 56.98 -0.79 -17.63
CA THR A 11 56.06 -1.18 -16.56
C THR A 11 54.68 -1.46 -17.15
N ALA A 12 54.31 -2.75 -17.24
CA ALA A 12 52.95 -3.15 -17.57
C ALA A 12 52.02 -2.87 -16.38
N VAL A 13 51.15 -1.88 -16.52
CA VAL A 13 50.07 -1.61 -15.56
C VAL A 13 48.95 -2.62 -15.82
N VAL A 14 48.81 -3.61 -14.95
CA VAL A 14 47.67 -4.53 -14.96
C VAL A 14 46.50 -3.82 -14.31
N SER A 15 45.58 -3.31 -15.12
CA SER A 15 44.32 -2.74 -14.65
C SER A 15 43.37 -3.87 -14.27
N THR A 16 43.30 -4.21 -12.99
CA THR A 16 42.27 -5.09 -12.44
C THR A 16 40.92 -4.36 -12.42
N SER A 17 40.07 -4.64 -13.40
CA SER A 17 38.68 -4.21 -13.42
C SER A 17 37.89 -4.93 -12.32
N VAL A 18 37.60 -4.21 -11.24
CA VAL A 18 36.68 -4.67 -10.19
C VAL A 18 35.27 -4.60 -10.76
N LEU A 19 34.74 -5.76 -11.17
CA LEU A 19 33.31 -5.91 -11.47
C LEU A 19 32.54 -5.77 -10.16
N GLY A 20 31.97 -4.58 -9.92
CA GLY A 20 31.04 -4.38 -8.82
C GLY A 20 29.82 -5.28 -9.00
N THR A 21 29.58 -6.18 -8.04
CA THR A 21 28.34 -6.93 -7.93
C THR A 21 27.19 -5.97 -7.68
N THR A 22 26.46 -5.58 -8.72
CA THR A 22 25.17 -4.90 -8.56
C THR A 22 24.22 -5.88 -7.89
N VAL A 23 23.83 -5.61 -6.65
CA VAL A 23 22.75 -6.36 -5.99
C VAL A 23 21.51 -6.19 -6.86
N ALA A 24 21.03 -7.28 -7.46
CA ALA A 24 19.82 -7.24 -8.28
C ALA A 24 18.66 -6.74 -7.41
N GLN A 25 18.05 -5.62 -7.79
CA GLN A 25 16.85 -5.13 -7.13
C GLN A 25 15.72 -6.13 -7.39
N ALA A 26 15.01 -6.52 -6.32
CA ALA A 26 13.87 -7.43 -6.45
C ALA A 26 12.82 -6.83 -7.40
N ALA A 27 12.13 -7.70 -8.13
CA ALA A 27 11.02 -7.26 -8.96
C ALA A 27 9.94 -6.56 -8.10
N PRO A 28 9.20 -5.59 -8.64
CA PRO A 28 8.17 -4.89 -7.88
C PRO A 28 7.15 -5.85 -7.24
N GLY A 29 6.92 -5.70 -5.94
CA GLY A 29 6.01 -6.56 -5.19
C GLY A 29 6.52 -7.99 -4.94
N ALA A 30 7.79 -8.30 -5.26
CA ALA A 30 8.37 -9.64 -5.07
C ALA A 30 9.02 -9.84 -3.68
N ASP A 31 9.06 -8.81 -2.83
CA ASP A 31 9.60 -8.88 -1.48
C ASP A 31 8.75 -8.08 -0.48
N PHE A 32 9.22 -8.00 0.77
CA PHE A 32 8.52 -7.30 1.86
C PHE A 32 9.03 -5.86 2.12
N THR A 33 9.68 -5.24 1.13
CA THR A 33 10.11 -3.84 1.24
C THR A 33 8.92 -2.91 1.44
N GLY A 34 8.98 -2.08 2.49
CA GLY A 34 7.91 -1.13 2.83
C GLY A 34 6.65 -1.79 3.42
N ILE A 35 6.69 -3.09 3.73
CA ILE A 35 5.56 -3.84 4.28
C ILE A 35 5.56 -3.78 5.80
N ALA A 36 4.35 -3.77 6.37
CA ALA A 36 4.12 -3.75 7.79
C ALA A 36 3.10 -4.81 8.23
N ALA A 37 3.24 -5.27 9.47
CA ALA A 37 2.33 -6.17 10.13
C ALA A 37 1.65 -5.47 11.33
N LEU A 38 0.34 -5.69 11.47
CA LEU A 38 -0.48 -5.35 12.63
C LEU A 38 -0.84 -6.66 13.37
N SER A 39 -1.68 -6.59 14.40
CA SER A 39 -2.08 -7.75 15.23
C SER A 39 -2.96 -8.77 14.51
N ASN A 40 -3.74 -8.34 13.53
CA ASN A 40 -4.73 -9.14 12.79
C ASN A 40 -4.96 -8.61 11.36
N CYS A 41 -4.12 -7.69 10.91
CA CYS A 41 -4.16 -7.06 9.60
C CYS A 41 -2.74 -6.83 9.11
N SER A 42 -2.61 -6.55 7.82
CA SER A 42 -1.40 -6.06 7.18
C SER A 42 -1.46 -4.54 7.02
N ALA A 43 -0.31 -3.94 6.71
CA ALA A 43 -0.18 -2.52 6.44
C ALA A 43 1.03 -2.27 5.53
N SER A 44 1.22 -1.02 5.11
CA SER A 44 2.41 -0.61 4.37
C SER A 44 2.90 0.76 4.81
N LEU A 45 4.22 0.94 4.87
CA LEU A 45 4.86 2.25 4.92
C LEU A 45 4.78 2.85 3.52
N VAL A 46 4.02 3.94 3.37
CA VAL A 46 3.75 4.57 2.08
C VAL A 46 4.19 6.02 2.07
N ARG A 47 4.29 6.60 0.88
CA ARG A 47 4.52 8.03 0.65
C ARG A 47 3.74 8.53 -0.56
N TYR A 48 3.49 9.84 -0.59
CA TYR A 48 3.09 10.49 -1.84
C TYR A 48 4.31 10.59 -2.77
N ALA A 49 4.08 10.71 -4.08
CA ALA A 49 5.12 10.90 -5.07
C ALA A 49 5.97 12.15 -4.76
N GLU A 50 5.32 13.22 -4.29
CA GLU A 50 5.95 14.49 -3.92
C GLU A 50 6.61 14.48 -2.53
N SER A 51 6.43 13.41 -1.73
CA SER A 51 7.02 13.36 -0.38
C SER A 51 8.54 13.53 -0.41
N VAL A 52 9.09 14.15 0.62
CA VAL A 52 10.53 14.31 0.81
C VAL A 52 10.99 13.57 2.08
N SER A 53 12.29 13.33 2.22
CA SER A 53 12.84 12.50 3.30
C SER A 53 12.59 13.05 4.71
N THR A 54 12.38 14.37 4.82
CA THR A 54 12.08 15.07 6.08
C THR A 54 10.59 15.06 6.45
N ASP A 55 9.70 14.64 5.56
CA ASP A 55 8.28 14.51 5.89
C ASP A 55 8.09 13.40 6.93
N LYS A 56 7.07 13.55 7.78
CA LYS A 56 6.60 12.46 8.65
C LYS A 56 6.09 11.32 7.79
N ALA A 57 6.45 10.10 8.16
CA ALA A 57 6.10 8.91 7.40
C ALA A 57 4.60 8.59 7.50
N LEU A 58 4.07 7.96 6.45
CA LEU A 58 2.68 7.51 6.41
C LEU A 58 2.61 5.98 6.43
N VAL A 59 1.57 5.46 7.07
CA VAL A 59 1.22 4.04 7.04
C VAL A 59 -0.20 3.88 6.56
N LEU A 60 -0.40 3.01 5.57
CA LEU A 60 -1.70 2.67 4.98
C LEU A 60 -2.14 1.27 5.44
N THR A 61 -3.42 1.14 5.78
CA THR A 61 -4.15 -0.12 5.98
C THR A 61 -5.65 0.14 5.73
N ASN A 62 -6.55 -0.83 5.97
CA ASN A 62 -7.99 -0.59 5.85
C ASN A 62 -8.54 0.18 7.05
N GLY A 63 -9.64 0.90 6.83
CA GLY A 63 -10.48 1.48 7.87
C GLY A 63 -11.04 0.43 8.81
N HIS A 64 -11.44 -0.75 8.32
CA HIS A 64 -11.90 -1.85 9.19
C HIS A 64 -10.78 -2.44 10.06
N CYS A 65 -9.51 -2.22 9.70
CA CYS A 65 -8.36 -2.59 10.51
C CYS A 65 -8.11 -1.60 11.65
N TYR A 66 -8.92 -0.55 11.83
CA TYR A 66 -8.76 0.46 12.89
C TYR A 66 -8.68 -0.17 14.29
N GLU A 67 -7.76 0.32 15.13
CA GLU A 67 -7.56 -0.21 16.49
C GLU A 67 -8.76 0.01 17.44
N GLY A 68 -9.72 0.87 17.04
CA GLY A 68 -10.97 1.08 17.77
C GLY A 68 -12.15 0.24 17.29
N GLY A 69 -11.92 -0.73 16.41
CA GLY A 69 -12.97 -1.56 15.78
C GLY A 69 -13.48 -0.97 14.47
N PHE A 70 -14.47 -1.65 13.87
CA PHE A 70 -15.04 -1.25 12.58
C PHE A 70 -15.64 0.16 12.66
N LEU A 71 -15.25 0.99 11.69
CA LEU A 71 -15.80 2.33 11.54
C LEU A 71 -17.23 2.21 11.02
N GLN A 72 -18.16 2.92 11.67
CA GLN A 72 -19.56 2.89 11.29
C GLN A 72 -19.77 3.48 9.88
N PRO A 73 -20.81 3.07 9.15
CA PRO A 73 -21.23 3.78 7.94
C PRO A 73 -21.39 5.28 8.18
N GLY A 74 -20.85 6.11 7.28
CA GLY A 74 -20.78 7.57 7.40
C GLY A 74 -19.67 8.10 8.33
N GLN A 75 -18.95 7.23 9.06
CA GLN A 75 -17.89 7.66 9.97
C GLN A 75 -16.59 7.97 9.21
N VAL A 76 -16.06 9.17 9.46
CA VAL A 76 -14.76 9.62 8.93
C VAL A 76 -13.93 10.16 10.09
N LEU A 77 -12.72 9.63 10.25
CA LEU A 77 -11.72 10.09 11.20
C LEU A 77 -10.73 11.02 10.50
N VAL A 78 -10.49 12.20 11.07
CA VAL A 78 -9.52 13.18 10.53
C VAL A 78 -8.72 13.76 11.69
N ASN A 79 -7.39 13.76 11.57
CA ASN A 79 -6.47 14.27 12.58
C ASN A 79 -6.75 13.74 14.01
N LYS A 80 -7.17 12.49 14.14
CA LYS A 80 -7.44 11.85 15.44
C LYS A 80 -6.15 11.30 16.01
N ASN A 81 -5.78 11.69 17.23
CA ASN A 81 -4.60 11.14 17.90
C ASN A 81 -4.65 9.61 17.93
N SER A 82 -3.51 8.98 17.69
CA SER A 82 -3.33 7.53 17.79
C SER A 82 -1.97 7.25 18.40
N THR A 83 -1.84 6.08 19.00
CA THR A 83 -0.57 5.56 19.50
C THR A 83 -0.28 4.16 18.99
N ARG A 84 -0.95 3.78 17.90
CA ARG A 84 -0.88 2.44 17.33
C ARG A 84 0.57 2.05 17.04
N SER A 85 0.94 0.87 17.51
CA SER A 85 2.23 0.23 17.24
C SER A 85 2.16 -0.52 15.92
N ILE A 86 3.16 -0.33 15.05
CA ILE A 86 3.20 -0.91 13.70
C ILE A 86 4.57 -1.56 13.51
N THR A 87 4.61 -2.83 13.10
CA THR A 87 5.87 -3.56 12.88
C THR A 87 6.25 -3.49 11.41
N LEU A 88 7.40 -2.90 11.09
CA LEU A 88 7.97 -2.93 9.74
C LEU A 88 8.78 -4.21 9.51
N LEU A 89 8.75 -4.69 8.28
CA LEU A 89 9.45 -5.89 7.84
C LEU A 89 10.70 -5.54 7.02
N LYS A 90 11.65 -6.47 7.01
CA LYS A 90 12.76 -6.51 6.06
C LYS A 90 12.31 -7.20 4.76
N PRO A 91 13.06 -7.09 3.65
CA PRO A 91 12.72 -7.77 2.39
C PRO A 91 12.46 -9.27 2.52
N ASP A 92 13.11 -9.95 3.46
CA ASP A 92 12.97 -11.39 3.74
C ASP A 92 11.79 -11.74 4.68
N SER A 93 10.89 -10.79 4.97
CA SER A 93 9.77 -10.89 5.92
C SER A 93 10.15 -10.96 7.41
N SER A 94 11.43 -10.95 7.74
CA SER A 94 11.86 -10.85 9.14
C SER A 94 11.57 -9.46 9.70
N ARG A 95 11.50 -9.34 11.02
CA ARG A 95 11.18 -8.08 11.70
C ARG A 95 12.31 -7.08 11.51
N ALA A 96 12.02 -5.91 10.93
CA ALA A 96 12.97 -4.79 10.90
C ALA A 96 12.93 -4.01 12.21
N GLY A 97 11.72 -3.67 12.68
CA GLY A 97 11.51 -2.95 13.93
C GLY A 97 10.09 -2.40 14.03
N THR A 98 9.84 -1.55 15.02
CA THR A 98 8.53 -0.93 15.24
C THR A 98 8.60 0.59 15.05
N ILE A 99 7.51 1.16 14.54
CA ILE A 99 7.20 2.60 14.48
C ILE A 99 5.87 2.83 15.20
N ARG A 100 5.58 4.09 15.57
CA ARG A 100 4.36 4.45 16.30
C ARG A 100 3.59 5.54 15.56
N ALA A 101 2.29 5.32 15.38
CA ALA A 101 1.39 6.36 14.91
C ALA A 101 1.41 7.55 15.89
N GLU A 102 1.35 8.76 15.34
CA GLU A 102 1.09 10.00 16.07
C GLU A 102 -0.40 10.36 15.96
N LYS A 103 -0.95 10.21 14.75
CA LYS A 103 -2.36 10.46 14.45
C LYS A 103 -2.84 9.64 13.26
N ILE A 104 -4.15 9.46 13.20
CA ILE A 104 -4.89 9.10 12.01
C ILE A 104 -5.05 10.39 11.21
N LEU A 105 -4.36 10.47 10.07
CA LEU A 105 -4.47 11.59 9.15
C LEU A 105 -5.87 11.59 8.52
N PHE A 106 -6.31 10.41 8.07
CA PHE A 106 -7.62 10.15 7.47
C PHE A 106 -7.99 8.68 7.70
N GLY A 107 -9.27 8.37 7.94
CA GLY A 107 -9.74 6.98 7.98
C GLY A 107 -11.24 6.83 7.84
N THR A 108 -11.71 5.84 7.07
CA THR A 108 -13.13 5.56 6.86
C THR A 108 -13.36 4.15 6.31
N MET A 109 -14.58 3.64 6.48
CA MET A 109 -15.15 2.50 5.74
C MET A 109 -16.31 2.93 4.82
N THR A 110 -16.53 4.24 4.64
CA THR A 110 -17.59 4.79 3.78
C THR A 110 -17.01 5.13 2.43
N LYS A 111 -17.63 4.72 1.32
CA LYS A 111 -17.18 4.96 -0.07
C LYS A 111 -15.85 4.27 -0.43
N THR A 112 -14.94 4.10 0.52
CA THR A 112 -13.70 3.33 0.45
C THR A 112 -13.45 2.72 1.84
N ASP A 113 -12.55 1.76 1.91
CA ASP A 113 -12.06 1.18 3.16
C ASP A 113 -10.56 1.43 3.32
N MET A 114 -10.20 2.57 3.91
CA MET A 114 -8.80 2.92 4.14
C MET A 114 -8.60 3.76 5.38
N ILE A 115 -7.43 3.61 5.99
CA ILE A 115 -6.91 4.49 7.03
C ILE A 115 -5.43 4.79 6.76
N VAL A 116 -5.09 6.07 6.90
CA VAL A 116 -3.73 6.59 6.75
C VAL A 116 -3.30 7.13 8.10
N TYR A 117 -2.32 6.49 8.71
CA TYR A 117 -1.64 7.00 9.89
C TYR A 117 -0.47 7.88 9.48
N GLN A 118 -0.31 9.01 10.15
CA GLN A 118 0.97 9.72 10.20
C GLN A 118 1.73 9.22 11.43
N VAL A 119 2.99 8.83 11.26
CA VAL A 119 3.84 8.34 12.35
C VAL A 119 4.70 9.46 12.92
N ASN A 120 5.20 9.28 14.13
CA ASN A 120 6.00 10.28 14.84
C ASN A 120 7.45 10.41 14.32
N GLU A 121 7.83 9.66 13.30
CA GLU A 121 9.16 9.64 12.67
C GLU A 121 9.11 10.09 11.21
N THR A 122 10.24 10.61 10.71
CA THR A 122 10.40 10.94 9.29
C THR A 122 10.84 9.73 8.48
N TYR A 123 10.68 9.80 7.15
CA TYR A 123 11.21 8.76 6.26
C TYR A 123 12.73 8.57 6.43
N ALA A 124 13.49 9.67 6.58
CA ALA A 124 14.93 9.62 6.82
C ALA A 124 15.28 8.88 8.12
N SER A 125 14.56 9.15 9.21
CA SER A 125 14.76 8.48 10.51
C SER A 125 14.51 6.97 10.41
N ILE A 126 13.39 6.58 9.78
CA ILE A 126 13.03 5.18 9.58
C ILE A 126 14.08 4.46 8.72
N LYS A 127 14.51 5.08 7.61
CA LYS A 127 15.53 4.50 6.73
C LYS A 127 16.86 4.31 7.47
N SER A 128 17.30 5.31 8.24
CA SER A 128 18.56 5.24 8.99
C SER A 128 18.54 4.15 10.07
N ARG A 129 17.42 4.00 10.80
CA ARG A 129 17.31 3.07 11.93
C ARG A 129 16.99 1.64 11.52
N LEU A 130 16.14 1.48 10.51
CA LEU A 130 15.52 0.19 10.17
C LEU A 130 15.91 -0.30 8.77
N ASN A 131 16.58 0.52 7.97
CA ASN A 131 16.87 0.26 6.56
C ASN A 131 15.61 0.04 5.68
N VAL A 132 14.43 0.45 6.15
CA VAL A 132 13.15 0.30 5.41
C VAL A 132 12.86 1.56 4.60
N THR A 133 12.48 1.37 3.33
CA THR A 133 12.01 2.43 2.43
C THR A 133 10.50 2.36 2.24
N PRO A 134 9.80 3.50 2.13
CA PRO A 134 8.37 3.52 1.83
C PRO A 134 8.08 3.11 0.38
N LEU A 135 6.88 2.58 0.15
CA LEU A 135 6.29 2.42 -1.17
C LEU A 135 5.62 3.72 -1.64
N THR A 136 5.66 4.02 -2.93
CA THR A 136 5.01 5.22 -3.49
C THR A 136 3.56 4.92 -3.85
N LEU A 137 2.62 5.78 -3.46
CA LEU A 137 1.21 5.67 -3.86
C LEU A 137 1.04 6.05 -5.33
N ALA A 138 0.31 5.24 -6.09
CA ALA A 138 -0.05 5.55 -7.47
C ALA A 138 -1.03 6.73 -7.55
N LYS A 139 -0.85 7.60 -8.55
CA LYS A 139 -1.69 8.79 -8.78
C LYS A 139 -3.01 8.49 -9.50
N GLN A 140 -3.17 7.28 -10.01
CA GLN A 140 -4.31 6.86 -10.81
C GLN A 140 -4.72 5.44 -10.41
N GLY A 141 -5.96 5.09 -10.74
CA GLY A 141 -6.45 3.72 -10.64
C GLY A 141 -5.72 2.79 -11.60
N PRO A 142 -5.66 1.48 -11.30
CA PRO A 142 -5.09 0.52 -12.22
C PRO A 142 -6.02 0.28 -13.41
N ALA A 143 -5.43 -0.06 -14.56
CA ALA A 143 -6.18 -0.55 -15.72
C ALA A 143 -6.49 -2.04 -15.56
N ASP A 144 -7.55 -2.51 -16.23
CA ASP A 144 -7.86 -3.93 -16.34
C ASP A 144 -6.70 -4.68 -17.00
N GLY A 145 -6.41 -5.89 -16.52
CA GLY A 145 -5.26 -6.69 -16.93
C GLY A 145 -3.91 -6.25 -16.37
N ALA A 146 -3.83 -5.12 -15.65
CA ALA A 146 -2.57 -4.69 -15.04
C ALA A 146 -2.08 -5.71 -14.00
N GLY A 147 -0.81 -6.11 -14.10
CA GLY A 147 -0.19 -7.02 -13.14
C GLY A 147 -0.09 -6.41 -11.74
N MET A 148 -0.37 -7.21 -10.71
CA MET A 148 -0.38 -6.78 -9.33
C MET A 148 0.08 -7.87 -8.35
N ALA A 149 0.55 -7.42 -7.19
CA ALA A 149 0.85 -8.28 -6.05
C ALA A 149 0.17 -7.74 -4.78
N VAL A 150 -0.45 -8.65 -4.01
CA VAL A 150 -0.93 -8.34 -2.65
C VAL A 150 0.11 -8.84 -1.65
N VAL A 151 0.75 -7.91 -0.95
CA VAL A 151 1.92 -8.24 -0.11
C VAL A 151 1.54 -8.21 1.37
N SER A 152 1.17 -9.37 1.92
CA SER A 152 0.67 -9.48 3.29
C SER A 152 1.77 -9.54 4.33
N GLY A 153 1.87 -8.48 5.13
CA GLY A 153 2.80 -8.42 6.26
C GLY A 153 2.38 -9.32 7.44
N TYR A 154 1.08 -9.48 7.69
CA TYR A 154 0.58 -10.34 8.77
C TYR A 154 0.92 -11.81 8.52
N TRP A 155 0.57 -12.30 7.32
CA TRP A 155 0.84 -13.68 6.93
C TRP A 155 2.24 -13.92 6.39
N LYS A 156 2.99 -12.85 6.12
CA LYS A 156 4.29 -12.91 5.43
C LYS A 156 4.19 -13.69 4.12
N ARG A 157 3.15 -13.37 3.34
CA ARG A 157 2.82 -14.05 2.09
C ARG A 157 2.54 -13.04 1.00
N ILE A 158 3.02 -13.36 -0.20
CA ILE A 158 2.80 -12.56 -1.40
C ILE A 158 1.87 -13.34 -2.31
N TYR A 159 0.82 -12.68 -2.79
CA TYR A 159 -0.12 -13.17 -3.81
C TYR A 159 0.13 -12.38 -5.09
N THR A 160 0.14 -13.01 -6.26
CA THR A 160 0.45 -12.35 -7.53
C THR A 160 -0.58 -12.75 -8.58
N CYS A 161 -1.18 -11.75 -9.23
CA CYS A 161 -2.23 -11.90 -10.23
C CYS A 161 -2.29 -10.63 -11.10
N SER A 162 -3.45 -10.34 -11.68
CA SER A 162 -3.75 -9.09 -12.36
C SER A 162 -5.07 -8.49 -11.88
N VAL A 163 -5.29 -7.21 -12.17
CA VAL A 163 -6.60 -6.59 -12.04
C VAL A 163 -7.55 -7.21 -13.06
N GLN A 164 -8.71 -7.68 -12.59
CA GLN A 164 -9.76 -8.18 -13.48
C GLN A 164 -10.63 -7.04 -13.99
N ALA A 165 -11.14 -6.21 -13.08
CA ALA A 165 -12.04 -5.12 -13.38
C ALA A 165 -12.04 -4.06 -12.27
N THR A 166 -12.49 -2.85 -12.58
CA THR A 166 -12.99 -1.90 -11.58
C THR A 166 -14.49 -2.10 -11.37
N ILE A 167 -14.88 -2.49 -10.16
CA ILE A 167 -16.29 -2.66 -9.77
C ILE A 167 -16.84 -1.31 -9.32
N PRO A 168 -17.87 -0.75 -9.99
CA PRO A 168 -18.41 0.55 -9.66
C PRO A 168 -18.84 0.65 -8.19
N GLN A 169 -19.56 -0.35 -7.69
CA GLN A 169 -19.99 -0.40 -6.31
C GLN A 169 -19.87 -1.82 -5.73
N LEU A 170 -19.29 -1.93 -4.54
CA LEU A 170 -19.18 -3.16 -3.76
C LEU A 170 -19.92 -2.95 -2.44
N ARG A 171 -20.82 -3.87 -2.07
CA ARG A 171 -21.58 -3.80 -0.82
C ARG A 171 -21.25 -5.00 0.07
N GLU A 172 -20.97 -4.72 1.34
CA GLU A 172 -20.69 -5.74 2.36
C GLU A 172 -21.31 -5.31 3.68
N GLY A 173 -22.25 -6.10 4.22
CA GLY A 173 -23.02 -5.72 5.40
C GLY A 173 -23.66 -4.34 5.20
N ASP A 174 -23.37 -3.43 6.14
CA ASP A 174 -23.87 -2.04 6.11
C ASP A 174 -22.96 -1.08 5.32
N TRP A 175 -21.85 -1.56 4.77
CA TRP A 175 -20.88 -0.73 4.06
C TRP A 175 -21.05 -0.80 2.56
N THR A 176 -20.73 0.31 1.91
CA THR A 176 -20.70 0.43 0.46
C THR A 176 -19.43 1.15 0.07
N TRP A 177 -18.69 0.53 -0.83
CA TRP A 177 -17.45 1.04 -1.39
C TRP A 177 -17.58 1.24 -2.90
N GLN A 178 -16.85 2.22 -3.44
CA GLN A 178 -16.94 2.63 -4.83
C GLN A 178 -15.62 2.38 -5.54
N ASN A 179 -15.68 2.01 -6.80
CA ASN A 179 -14.52 1.76 -7.66
C ASN A 179 -13.54 0.73 -7.05
N SER A 180 -14.06 -0.38 -6.56
CA SER A 180 -13.23 -1.45 -5.96
C SER A 180 -12.44 -2.18 -7.04
N ILE A 181 -11.21 -2.57 -6.76
CA ILE A 181 -10.37 -3.38 -7.64
C ILE A 181 -10.82 -4.83 -7.45
N LYS A 182 -11.32 -5.50 -8.49
CA LYS A 182 -11.53 -6.96 -8.48
C LYS A 182 -10.27 -7.65 -8.97
N TYR A 183 -9.87 -8.73 -8.30
CA TYR A 183 -8.67 -9.48 -8.66
C TYR A 183 -8.99 -10.62 -9.60
N GLN A 184 -8.16 -10.80 -10.61
CA GLN A 184 -8.22 -11.98 -11.47
C GLN A 184 -7.82 -13.21 -10.66
N GLN A 185 -8.63 -14.27 -10.77
CA GLN A 185 -8.29 -15.59 -10.26
C GLN A 185 -7.86 -16.52 -11.42
N PRO A 186 -6.96 -17.49 -11.17
CA PRO A 186 -6.29 -17.78 -9.89
C PRO A 186 -5.11 -16.84 -9.57
N GLY A 187 -4.65 -16.87 -8.32
CA GLY A 187 -3.37 -16.28 -7.87
C GLY A 187 -3.48 -15.22 -6.76
N CYS A 188 -4.68 -14.70 -6.53
CA CYS A 188 -4.98 -13.71 -5.50
C CYS A 188 -6.15 -14.14 -4.62
N GLU A 189 -6.16 -15.40 -4.20
CA GLU A 189 -7.09 -15.97 -3.22
C GLU A 189 -6.69 -15.50 -1.80
N THR A 190 -6.88 -14.20 -1.54
CA THR A 190 -6.55 -13.58 -0.26
C THR A 190 -7.50 -14.04 0.85
N ILE A 191 -6.98 -14.18 2.07
CA ILE A 191 -7.71 -14.69 3.24
C ILE A 191 -7.78 -13.65 4.37
N GLY A 192 -8.64 -13.84 5.36
CA GLY A 192 -8.68 -13.01 6.57
C GLY A 192 -7.27 -12.76 7.16
N GLY A 193 -6.97 -11.51 7.52
CA GLY A 193 -5.63 -11.06 7.96
C GLY A 193 -4.72 -10.52 6.84
N THR A 194 -5.04 -10.82 5.58
CA THR A 194 -4.43 -10.10 4.43
C THR A 194 -4.98 -8.69 4.27
N SER A 195 -6.10 -8.36 4.92
CA SER A 195 -6.66 -7.00 4.90
C SER A 195 -5.63 -5.95 5.30
N GLY A 196 -5.59 -4.86 4.55
CA GLY A 196 -4.66 -3.75 4.75
C GLY A 196 -3.32 -3.92 4.05
N SER A 197 -3.08 -5.06 3.41
CA SER A 197 -1.90 -5.26 2.56
C SER A 197 -1.90 -4.24 1.41
N PRO A 198 -0.76 -3.67 1.02
CA PRO A 198 -0.71 -2.91 -0.22
C PRO A 198 -0.97 -3.83 -1.42
N VAL A 199 -1.75 -3.33 -2.36
CA VAL A 199 -1.82 -3.86 -3.73
C VAL A 199 -0.78 -3.10 -4.53
N VAL A 200 0.30 -3.78 -4.92
CA VAL A 200 1.46 -3.22 -5.60
C VAL A 200 1.41 -3.56 -7.08
N SER A 201 1.55 -2.56 -7.94
CA SER A 201 1.72 -2.78 -9.38
C SER A 201 3.04 -3.50 -9.65
N THR A 202 3.00 -4.64 -10.34
CA THR A 202 4.22 -5.41 -10.66
C THR A 202 5.06 -4.77 -11.76
N SER A 203 4.53 -3.78 -12.47
CA SER A 203 5.26 -3.01 -13.49
C SER A 203 5.95 -1.77 -12.94
N THR A 204 5.34 -1.07 -11.97
CA THR A 204 5.84 0.23 -11.47
C THR A 204 6.38 0.17 -10.05
N GLY A 205 5.93 -0.78 -9.22
CA GLY A 205 6.18 -0.80 -7.78
C GLY A 205 5.37 0.20 -6.98
N GLU A 206 4.45 0.93 -7.62
CA GLU A 206 3.53 1.82 -6.92
C GLU A 206 2.37 1.05 -6.28
N VAL A 207 1.87 1.58 -5.17
CA VAL A 207 0.69 1.08 -4.48
C VAL A 207 -0.55 1.61 -5.18
N ILE A 208 -1.24 0.73 -5.89
CA ILE A 208 -2.47 1.02 -6.66
C ILE A 208 -3.74 0.85 -5.82
N GLY A 209 -3.63 0.14 -4.69
CA GLY A 209 -4.75 -0.08 -3.78
C GLY A 209 -4.34 -0.66 -2.43
N VAL A 210 -5.34 -0.91 -1.59
CA VAL A 210 -5.24 -1.61 -0.32
C VAL A 210 -6.17 -2.82 -0.34
N ASN A 211 -5.64 -4.00 -0.06
CA ASN A 211 -6.41 -5.24 -0.04
C ASN A 211 -7.50 -5.17 1.00
N ASN A 212 -8.75 -5.49 0.64
CA ASN A 212 -9.91 -5.19 1.47
C ASN A 212 -10.61 -6.45 1.99
N THR A 213 -11.29 -7.18 1.10
CA THR A 213 -12.27 -8.22 1.44
C THR A 213 -12.35 -9.25 0.31
N GLY A 214 -13.09 -10.34 0.52
CA GLY A 214 -13.45 -11.31 -0.51
C GLY A 214 -14.78 -11.98 -0.15
N ASN A 215 -15.42 -12.63 -1.12
CA ASN A 215 -16.66 -13.37 -0.89
C ASN A 215 -16.36 -14.83 -0.54
N GLU A 216 -16.50 -15.19 0.73
CA GLU A 216 -16.00 -16.48 1.25
C GLU A 216 -17.01 -17.63 1.03
N ASP A 217 -18.29 -17.37 1.27
CA ASP A 217 -19.34 -18.38 1.40
C ASP A 217 -20.39 -18.34 0.27
N GLY A 218 -20.28 -17.40 -0.67
CA GLY A 218 -21.29 -17.20 -1.70
C GLY A 218 -22.55 -16.51 -1.20
N GLU A 219 -22.51 -15.91 -0.01
CA GLU A 219 -23.64 -15.14 0.51
C GLU A 219 -23.75 -13.76 -0.18
N GLN A 220 -24.95 -13.18 -0.12
CA GLN A 220 -25.24 -11.92 -0.79
C GLN A 220 -25.09 -10.73 0.16
N CYS A 221 -23.97 -10.02 0.02
CA CYS A 221 -23.69 -8.75 0.70
C CYS A 221 -23.70 -8.85 2.24
N THR A 222 -23.40 -10.01 2.82
CA THR A 222 -23.21 -10.15 4.27
C THR A 222 -21.74 -9.84 4.61
N VAL A 223 -21.41 -9.76 5.90
CA VAL A 223 -20.01 -9.55 6.33
C VAL A 223 -19.16 -10.75 5.87
N ASN A 224 -17.97 -10.48 5.31
CA ASN A 224 -17.08 -11.42 4.61
C ASN A 224 -17.66 -11.98 3.30
N ASN A 225 -18.75 -11.41 2.79
CA ASN A 225 -19.43 -11.85 1.59
C ASN A 225 -19.90 -10.65 0.76
N PRO A 226 -18.98 -9.80 0.29
CA PRO A 226 -19.31 -8.65 -0.53
C PRO A 226 -20.01 -9.08 -1.83
N CYS A 227 -20.90 -8.23 -2.31
CA CYS A 227 -21.57 -8.37 -3.60
C CYS A 227 -21.29 -7.15 -4.48
N GLU A 228 -21.27 -7.36 -5.79
CA GLU A 228 -21.10 -6.31 -6.78
C GLU A 228 -22.46 -5.70 -7.10
N VAL A 229 -22.52 -4.37 -7.22
CA VAL A 229 -23.71 -3.64 -7.62
C VAL A 229 -23.36 -2.83 -8.86
N ASP A 230 -24.07 -3.08 -9.96
CA ASP A 230 -23.88 -2.36 -11.22
C ASP A 230 -24.64 -1.02 -11.25
N ALA A 231 -24.53 -0.30 -12.38
CA ALA A 231 -25.16 1.01 -12.55
C ALA A 231 -26.70 0.96 -12.57
N ASP A 232 -27.28 -0.18 -12.93
CA ASP A 232 -28.74 -0.40 -12.93
C ASP A 232 -29.24 -0.91 -11.57
N GLY A 233 -28.33 -1.15 -10.62
CA GLY A 233 -28.63 -1.66 -9.29
C GLY A 233 -28.74 -3.18 -9.21
N ASN A 234 -28.36 -3.92 -10.26
CA ASN A 234 -28.33 -5.37 -10.21
C ASN A 234 -27.22 -5.84 -9.28
N VAL A 235 -27.53 -6.85 -8.47
CA VAL A 235 -26.59 -7.43 -7.52
C VAL A 235 -26.04 -8.73 -8.07
N THR A 236 -24.73 -8.84 -8.14
CA THR A 236 -24.02 -10.07 -8.52
C THR A 236 -23.17 -10.58 -7.35
N VAL A 237 -23.17 -11.89 -7.16
CA VAL A 237 -22.37 -12.59 -6.15
C VAL A 237 -21.46 -13.57 -6.84
N GLU A 238 -20.17 -13.52 -6.51
CA GLU A 238 -19.17 -14.45 -7.03
C GLU A 238 -18.34 -14.97 -5.86
N GLN A 239 -18.62 -16.21 -5.46
CA GLN A 239 -17.87 -16.88 -4.40
C GLN A 239 -16.40 -17.02 -4.80
N GLY A 240 -15.50 -16.71 -3.87
CA GLY A 240 -14.06 -16.70 -4.07
C GLY A 240 -13.49 -15.42 -4.69
N ALA A 241 -14.34 -14.48 -5.10
CA ALA A 241 -13.86 -13.18 -5.59
C ALA A 241 -13.17 -12.39 -4.46
N ALA A 242 -12.10 -11.68 -4.80
CA ALA A 242 -11.31 -10.89 -3.87
C ALA A 242 -11.14 -9.45 -4.38
N TYR A 243 -11.10 -8.50 -3.45
CA TYR A 243 -11.22 -7.08 -3.76
C TYR A 243 -10.24 -6.21 -2.97
N GLY A 244 -9.81 -5.13 -3.61
CA GLY A 244 -9.06 -4.04 -3.01
C GLY A 244 -9.74 -2.69 -3.18
N GLN A 245 -9.33 -1.71 -2.40
CA GLN A 245 -9.78 -0.32 -2.53
C GLN A 245 -8.69 0.54 -3.14
N GLN A 246 -9.05 1.39 -4.10
CA GLN A 246 -8.10 2.25 -4.80
C GLN A 246 -7.58 3.37 -3.88
N THR A 247 -6.29 3.68 -3.97
CA THR A 247 -5.63 4.67 -3.09
C THR A 247 -5.48 6.05 -3.70
N TRP A 248 -5.70 6.20 -5.01
CA TRP A 248 -5.43 7.45 -5.73
C TRP A 248 -6.33 8.62 -5.29
N TRP A 249 -7.48 8.36 -4.66
CA TRP A 249 -8.34 9.41 -4.11
C TRP A 249 -7.61 10.31 -3.10
N LEU A 250 -6.56 9.80 -2.43
CA LEU A 250 -5.70 10.62 -1.58
C LEU A 250 -5.11 11.83 -2.33
N TYR A 251 -4.73 11.66 -3.60
CA TYR A 251 -4.19 12.75 -4.43
C TYR A 251 -5.25 13.79 -4.81
N THR A 252 -6.53 13.42 -4.88
CA THR A 252 -7.61 14.40 -5.16
C THR A 252 -7.74 15.42 -4.04
N CYS A 253 -7.35 15.05 -2.82
CA CYS A 253 -7.41 15.88 -1.61
C CYS A 253 -6.03 16.39 -1.16
N LEU A 254 -4.95 16.04 -1.87
CA LEU A 254 -3.59 16.42 -1.52
C LEU A 254 -3.32 17.88 -1.92
N THR A 255 -2.80 18.67 -0.98
CA THR A 255 -2.36 20.05 -1.24
C THR A 255 -0.90 20.09 -1.71
N ALA A 256 -0.44 21.24 -2.23
CA ALA A 256 0.97 21.46 -2.57
C ALA A 256 1.92 21.29 -1.37
N ASN A 257 1.41 21.48 -0.15
CA ASN A 257 2.14 21.28 1.11
C ASN A 257 2.11 19.82 1.60
N ARG A 258 1.63 18.88 0.77
CA ARG A 258 1.57 17.43 1.05
C ARG A 258 0.69 17.09 2.26
N THR A 259 -0.34 17.89 2.50
CA THR A 259 -1.38 17.67 3.51
C THR A 259 -2.69 17.26 2.83
N ILE A 260 -3.50 16.45 3.53
CA ILE A 260 -4.87 16.13 3.09
C ILE A 260 -5.80 17.26 3.51
N ASP A 261 -6.47 17.87 2.54
CA ASP A 261 -7.54 18.83 2.72
C ASP A 261 -8.82 18.30 2.07
N LEU A 262 -9.79 17.91 2.90
CA LEU A 262 -11.08 17.40 2.45
C LEU A 262 -11.97 18.48 1.82
N ASN A 263 -11.65 19.77 1.99
CA ASN A 263 -12.38 20.88 1.38
C ASN A 263 -11.79 21.36 0.07
N LYS A 264 -10.65 20.80 -0.36
CA LYS A 264 -10.06 21.06 -1.67
C LYS A 264 -11.09 20.75 -2.77
N SER A 265 -11.20 21.65 -3.73
CA SER A 265 -12.07 21.45 -4.90
C SER A 265 -11.69 20.16 -5.63
N GLY A 266 -12.69 19.34 -5.95
CA GLY A 266 -12.50 18.02 -6.57
C GLY A 266 -11.99 16.92 -5.63
N CYS A 267 -11.89 17.15 -4.31
CA CYS A 267 -11.56 16.08 -3.37
C CYS A 267 -12.67 15.02 -3.33
N GLU A 268 -12.30 13.77 -3.55
CA GLU A 268 -13.22 12.64 -3.62
C GLU A 268 -13.34 11.85 -2.32
N LEU A 269 -12.47 12.09 -1.33
CA LEU A 269 -12.56 11.42 -0.04
C LEU A 269 -13.82 11.85 0.72
N PRO A 270 -14.49 10.91 1.42
CA PRO A 270 -15.60 11.21 2.33
C PRO A 270 -15.27 12.29 3.35
N LYS A 271 -16.28 13.08 3.70
CA LYS A 271 -16.18 14.11 4.74
C LYS A 271 -16.90 13.63 6.01
N PRO A 272 -16.45 14.04 7.20
CA PRO A 272 -17.23 13.83 8.41
C PRO A 272 -18.63 14.40 8.23
N ALA A 273 -19.66 13.66 8.65
CA ALA A 273 -21.01 14.21 8.73
C ALA A 273 -20.97 15.51 9.55
N ARG A 274 -21.64 16.56 9.05
CA ARG A 274 -21.79 17.78 9.85
C ARG A 274 -22.56 17.38 11.11
N ARG A 275 -21.97 17.63 12.28
CA ARG A 275 -22.73 17.53 13.53
C ARG A 275 -23.81 18.61 13.46
N HIS A 276 -25.07 18.18 13.40
CA HIS A 276 -26.21 19.06 13.64
C HIS A 276 -26.28 19.42 15.12
#